data_AF-A0A2A4LQR3-F1
#
_entry.id   AF-A0A2A4LQR3-F1
#
_cell.length_a   1.000
_cell.length_b   1.000
_cell.length_c   1.000
_cell.angle_alpha   90.00
_cell.angle_beta   90.00
_cell.angle_gamma   90.00
#
_symmetry.space_group_name_H-M   'P 1'
#
loop_
_entity.id
_entity.type
_entity.pdbx_description
1 polymer ?
#
loop_
_entity_poly.entity_id
_entity_poly.type
_entity_poly.pdbx_seq_one_letter_code
_entity_poly.pdbx_strand_id
1 'polypeptide(L)'
;MPRVIRIFAQSIWVHGFRAHDSWSCKVGAHFKKLGIFQPDTITRLALGFCLFIAVQVATLGSAHGAQAVSVDGIRLWRAPDHTRLVFDLSGPVDHKVFVLENPHRLVIDVNGVSSSVKSTGLDFSKTPISGLRTAARNERDLRIVLDLSSVVKPRSFLLGSNEQYGDRLVVDLYEGEQSTTRTVADVVSGSGQLRDVIIAIDAGHGGDDPGAIGPGRIYEKKVKV
;
A
#
# COMPACT_ATOMS: atom_id res chain seq x y z
N MET A 1 14.57 45.97 -5.80
CA MET A 1 13.96 46.75 -4.68
C MET A 1 13.04 45.83 -3.90
N PRO A 2 13.40 45.39 -2.68
CA PRO A 2 12.55 44.51 -1.88
C PRO A 2 11.53 45.34 -1.09
N ARG A 3 10.24 44.99 -1.18
CA ARG A 3 9.18 45.56 -0.33
C ARG A 3 8.89 44.61 0.83
N VAL A 4 9.15 45.14 2.02
CA VAL A 4 8.90 44.61 3.35
C VAL A 4 7.40 44.33 3.54
N ILE A 5 7.05 43.10 3.93
CA ILE A 5 5.71 42.74 4.42
C ILE A 5 5.74 42.86 5.95
N ARG A 6 4.96 43.82 6.46
CA ARG A 6 4.79 44.09 7.89
C ARG A 6 3.83 43.07 8.52
N ILE A 7 4.29 42.51 9.63
CA ILE A 7 3.55 41.70 10.59
C ILE A 7 2.51 42.59 11.27
N PHE A 8 1.24 42.19 11.25
CA PHE A 8 0.17 42.77 12.07
C PHE A 8 -0.09 41.81 13.23
N ALA A 9 0.36 42.20 14.43
CA ALA A 9 0.00 41.57 15.68
C ALA A 9 -1.38 42.10 16.12
N GLN A 10 -2.37 41.21 16.27
CA GLN A 10 -3.65 41.55 16.88
C GLN A 10 -3.55 41.37 18.40
N SER A 11 -3.77 42.47 19.10
CA SER A 11 -3.86 42.59 20.55
C SER A 11 -5.14 41.93 21.06
N ILE A 12 -5.00 40.90 21.89
CA ILE A 12 -6.12 40.32 22.64
C ILE A 12 -6.28 41.07 23.96
N TRP A 13 -7.49 41.57 24.14
CA TRP A 13 -8.03 42.30 25.28
C TRP A 13 -7.98 41.45 26.56
N VAL A 14 -7.29 41.94 27.58
CA VAL A 14 -7.37 41.43 28.95
C VAL A 14 -8.54 42.13 29.63
N HIS A 15 -9.64 41.41 29.86
CA HIS A 15 -10.70 41.89 30.74
C HIS A 15 -10.24 41.80 32.20
N GLY A 16 -10.13 42.96 32.83
CA GLY A 16 -9.86 43.09 34.26
C GLY A 16 -10.98 42.49 35.10
N PHE A 17 -10.63 41.55 35.97
CA PHE A 17 -11.46 41.12 37.08
C PHE A 17 -11.10 41.95 38.31
N ARG A 18 -12.10 42.68 38.79
CA ARG A 18 -12.04 43.65 39.89
C ARG A 18 -11.98 42.88 41.20
N ALA A 19 -10.89 43.02 41.95
CA ALA A 19 -10.78 42.54 43.31
C ALA A 19 -11.77 43.30 44.21
N HIS A 20 -12.60 42.56 44.95
CA HIS A 20 -13.39 43.10 46.03
C HIS A 20 -12.72 42.72 47.35
N ASP A 21 -12.19 43.75 48.01
CA ASP A 21 -11.67 43.67 49.36
C ASP A 21 -12.78 43.46 50.39
N SER A 22 -12.35 42.88 51.51
CA SER A 22 -13.03 42.79 52.80
C SER A 22 -14.03 41.65 52.97
N TRP A 23 -13.56 40.59 53.63
CA TRP A 23 -14.20 40.07 54.83
C TRP A 23 -13.17 39.30 55.65
N SER A 24 -12.44 40.06 56.47
CA SER A 24 -11.65 39.53 57.57
C SER A 24 -12.60 39.30 58.75
N CYS A 25 -13.14 38.10 58.86
CA CYS A 25 -13.92 37.65 60.01
C CYS A 25 -13.48 36.26 60.46
N LYS A 26 -12.39 36.23 61.24
CA LYS A 26 -12.39 35.68 62.60
C LYS A 26 -13.11 34.34 62.83
N VAL A 27 -12.59 33.24 62.29
CA VAL A 27 -12.77 31.89 62.87
C VAL A 27 -11.46 31.10 62.77
N GLY A 28 -10.39 31.69 63.29
CA GLY A 28 -9.07 31.07 63.41
C GLY A 28 -8.68 30.91 64.87
N ALA A 29 -9.50 30.22 65.67
CA ALA A 29 -9.11 29.81 67.03
C ALA A 29 -10.14 28.84 67.62
N HIS A 30 -10.15 27.56 67.23
CA HIS A 30 -10.66 26.50 68.11
C HIS A 30 -10.30 25.05 67.72
N PHE A 31 -9.20 24.81 66.98
CA PHE A 31 -8.72 23.45 66.73
C PHE A 31 -7.18 23.37 66.83
N LYS A 32 -6.68 23.52 68.06
CA LYS A 32 -5.32 23.12 68.47
C LYS A 32 -5.42 22.29 69.74
N LYS A 33 -5.97 21.07 69.66
CA LYS A 33 -5.93 20.13 70.79
C LYS A 33 -6.10 18.68 70.37
N LEU A 34 -5.23 18.19 69.49
CA LEU A 34 -4.87 16.76 69.31
C LEU A 34 -3.72 16.74 68.31
N GLY A 35 -2.49 16.70 68.82
CA GLY A 35 -1.24 16.80 68.05
C GLY A 35 -0.92 15.56 67.24
N ILE A 36 -1.71 15.25 66.22
CA ILE A 36 -1.40 14.24 65.19
C ILE A 36 -1.94 14.75 63.84
N PHE A 37 -1.39 15.85 63.35
CA PHE A 37 -1.64 16.24 61.95
C PHE A 37 -0.47 17.09 61.44
N GLN A 38 0.56 16.42 60.93
CA GLN A 38 1.63 17.07 60.18
C GLN A 38 1.10 17.36 58.76
N PRO A 39 1.03 18.63 58.30
CA PRO A 39 0.57 19.00 56.95
C PRO A 39 1.51 18.51 55.82
N ASP A 40 2.63 17.93 56.21
CA ASP A 40 3.75 17.56 55.35
C ASP A 40 3.45 16.30 54.50
N THR A 41 2.57 15.41 54.97
CA THR A 41 2.32 14.11 54.33
C THR A 41 1.31 14.17 53.18
N ILE A 42 0.23 14.93 53.29
CA ILE A 42 -0.81 15.03 52.23
C ILE A 42 -0.27 15.81 51.02
N THR A 43 0.51 16.87 51.27
CA THR A 43 1.15 17.69 50.24
C THR A 43 2.22 16.91 49.48
N ARG A 44 2.97 16.03 50.16
CA ARG A 44 3.96 15.13 49.54
C ARG A 44 3.33 13.99 48.74
N LEU A 45 2.18 13.47 49.16
CA LEU A 45 1.45 12.43 48.44
C LEU A 45 0.83 12.95 47.13
N ALA A 46 0.26 14.17 47.17
CA ALA A 46 -0.31 14.83 45.99
C ALA A 46 0.74 15.24 44.95
N LEU A 47 1.90 15.76 45.37
CA LEU A 47 3.02 16.02 44.46
C LEU A 47 3.59 14.74 43.85
N GLY A 48 3.67 13.65 44.64
CA GLY A 48 4.12 12.34 44.15
C GLY A 48 3.18 11.76 43.08
N PHE A 49 1.86 11.89 43.25
CA PHE A 49 0.86 11.38 42.32
C PHE A 49 0.82 12.19 41.01
N CYS A 50 0.94 13.52 41.08
CA CYS A 50 1.07 14.38 39.90
C CYS A 50 2.37 14.10 39.12
N LEU A 51 3.48 13.83 39.82
CA LEU A 51 4.74 13.45 39.17
C LEU A 51 4.65 12.06 38.52
N PHE A 52 3.93 11.11 39.14
CA PHE A 52 3.71 9.78 38.58
C PHE A 52 2.83 9.82 37.32
N ILE A 53 1.78 10.63 37.31
CA ILE A 53 0.93 10.83 36.12
C ILE A 53 1.71 11.57 35.02
N ALA A 54 2.53 12.58 35.35
CA ALA A 54 3.35 13.28 34.37
C ALA A 54 4.43 12.37 33.73
N VAL A 55 5.00 11.45 34.51
CA VAL A 55 5.95 10.44 33.99
C VAL A 55 5.26 9.40 33.12
N GLN A 56 4.03 8.98 33.45
CA GLN A 56 3.25 8.05 32.62
C GLN A 56 2.78 8.70 31.30
N VAL A 57 2.42 9.99 31.30
CA VAL A 57 2.07 10.70 30.06
C VAL A 57 3.29 10.92 29.15
N ALA A 58 4.50 11.00 29.70
CA ALA A 58 5.74 11.16 28.93
C ALA A 58 6.23 9.89 28.22
N THR A 59 5.71 8.70 28.56
CA THR A 59 6.15 7.41 27.97
C THR A 59 5.21 6.84 26.90
N LEU A 60 4.06 7.47 26.61
CA LEU A 60 3.13 7.01 25.57
C LEU A 60 3.48 7.44 24.13
N GLY A 61 4.67 8.00 23.92
CA GLY A 61 5.17 8.38 22.59
C GLY A 61 5.86 7.23 21.85
N SER A 62 5.23 6.05 21.74
CA SER A 62 5.76 4.99 20.88
C SER A 62 5.57 5.39 19.42
N ALA A 63 6.64 5.90 18.80
CA ALA A 63 6.73 6.07 17.36
C ALA A 63 6.59 4.69 16.70
N HIS A 64 5.41 4.42 16.14
CA HIS A 64 5.20 3.24 15.31
C HIS A 64 6.02 3.45 14.03
N GLY A 65 7.23 2.88 14.00
CA GLY A 65 8.02 2.84 12.78
C GLY A 65 7.21 2.12 11.71
N ALA A 66 6.96 2.79 10.59
CA ALA A 66 6.36 2.16 9.42
C ALA A 66 7.20 0.93 9.06
N GLN A 67 6.62 -0.25 9.23
CA GLN A 67 7.26 -1.51 8.86
C GLN A 67 7.42 -1.50 7.34
N ALA A 68 8.62 -1.86 6.86
CA ALA A 68 8.85 -1.96 5.42
C ALA A 68 8.07 -3.16 4.87
N VAL A 69 7.41 -2.97 3.73
CA VAL A 69 6.70 -4.04 3.03
C VAL A 69 7.74 -4.98 2.38
N SER A 70 7.44 -6.26 2.37
CA SER A 70 8.23 -7.30 1.70
C SER A 70 7.52 -7.81 0.46
N VAL A 71 8.31 -8.27 -0.52
CA VAL A 71 7.79 -9.09 -1.62
C VAL A 71 8.02 -10.54 -1.26
N ASP A 72 6.94 -11.26 -1.00
CA ASP A 72 6.99 -12.64 -0.50
C ASP A 72 7.16 -13.65 -1.64
N GLY A 73 6.69 -13.30 -2.84
CA GLY A 73 6.77 -14.16 -4.01
C GLY A 73 6.49 -13.43 -5.32
N ILE A 74 6.93 -14.06 -6.41
CA ILE A 74 6.59 -13.66 -7.78
C ILE A 74 5.96 -14.86 -8.46
N ARG A 75 4.83 -14.64 -9.14
CA ARG A 75 4.15 -15.63 -9.96
C ARG A 75 4.06 -15.13 -11.38
N LEU A 76 4.20 -16.04 -12.34
CA LEU A 76 4.05 -15.76 -13.76
C LEU A 76 2.93 -16.64 -14.33
N TRP A 77 2.01 -16.00 -15.03
CA TRP A 77 0.91 -16.65 -15.72
C TRP A 77 0.91 -16.27 -17.19
N ARG A 78 0.63 -17.24 -18.05
CA ARG A 78 0.52 -17.03 -19.49
C ARG A 78 -0.95 -17.09 -19.88
N ALA A 79 -1.51 -15.92 -20.20
CA ALA A 79 -2.79 -15.83 -20.86
C ALA A 79 -2.60 -15.91 -22.38
N PRO A 80 -3.65 -16.19 -23.17
CA PRO A 80 -3.57 -16.22 -24.63
C PRO A 80 -3.13 -14.89 -25.26
N ASP A 81 -3.43 -13.77 -24.61
CA ASP A 81 -3.24 -12.40 -25.13
C ASP A 81 -2.20 -11.57 -24.35
N HIS A 82 -1.80 -11.99 -23.15
CA HIS A 82 -0.81 -11.29 -22.32
C HIS A 82 -0.03 -12.22 -21.38
N THR A 83 1.08 -11.71 -20.86
CA THR A 83 1.77 -12.32 -19.71
C THR A 83 1.41 -11.56 -18.45
N ARG A 84 0.93 -12.26 -17.42
CA ARG A 84 0.62 -11.67 -16.13
C ARG A 84 1.71 -12.02 -15.12
N LEU A 85 2.35 -11.01 -14.56
CA LEU A 85 3.21 -11.10 -13.39
C LEU A 85 2.45 -10.66 -12.15
N VAL A 86 2.53 -11.43 -11.09
CA VAL A 86 1.93 -11.11 -9.80
C VAL A 86 3.02 -11.11 -8.73
N PHE A 87 3.16 -9.99 -8.03
CA PHE A 87 4.03 -9.85 -6.87
C PHE A 87 3.16 -9.95 -5.62
N ASP A 88 3.44 -10.94 -4.77
CA ASP A 88 2.77 -11.10 -3.48
C ASP A 88 3.46 -10.17 -2.46
N LEU A 89 2.69 -9.33 -1.78
CA LEU A 89 3.17 -8.29 -0.88
C LEU A 89 2.61 -8.51 0.52
N SER A 90 3.42 -8.19 1.53
CA SER A 90 3.00 -8.23 2.94
C SER A 90 2.17 -7.02 3.38
N GLY A 91 1.94 -6.06 2.49
CA GLY A 91 1.11 -4.88 2.75
C GLY A 91 0.89 -4.00 1.52
N PRO A 92 0.08 -2.93 1.65
CA PRO A 92 -0.22 -2.02 0.55
C PRO A 92 1.01 -1.18 0.17
N VAL A 93 1.15 -0.89 -1.13
CA VAL A 93 2.27 -0.13 -1.68
C VAL A 93 1.79 0.83 -2.76
N ASP A 94 2.59 1.85 -3.05
CA ASP A 94 2.47 2.62 -4.29
C ASP A 94 3.52 2.14 -5.30
N HIS A 95 3.17 2.19 -6.59
CA HIS A 95 4.09 1.77 -7.65
C HIS A 95 4.00 2.68 -8.88
N LYS A 96 5.10 2.70 -9.65
CA LYS A 96 5.19 3.39 -10.93
C LYS A 96 5.75 2.44 -11.98
N VAL A 97 5.07 2.35 -13.12
CA VAL A 97 5.49 1.53 -14.27
C VAL A 97 5.81 2.43 -15.45
N PHE A 98 6.94 2.17 -16.09
CA PHE A 98 7.32 2.83 -17.33
C PHE A 98 8.25 1.94 -18.16
N VAL A 99 8.23 2.17 -19.48
CA VAL A 99 9.08 1.45 -20.42
C VAL A 99 10.33 2.27 -20.74
N LEU A 100 11.45 1.57 -20.95
CA LEU A 100 12.66 2.12 -21.54
C LEU A 100 12.87 1.48 -22.91
N GLU A 101 13.40 2.27 -23.83
CA GLU A 101 13.79 1.83 -25.17
C GLU A 101 15.31 1.68 -25.24
N ASN A 102 15.80 0.79 -26.11
CA ASN A 102 17.23 0.58 -26.39
C ASN A 102 18.08 0.14 -25.15
N PRO A 103 17.92 -1.10 -24.64
CA PRO A 103 17.01 -2.15 -25.07
C PRO A 103 15.61 -2.00 -24.43
N HIS A 104 14.62 -2.73 -24.96
CA HIS A 104 13.27 -2.74 -24.38
C HIS A 104 13.31 -3.29 -22.95
N ARG A 105 12.88 -2.46 -22.00
CA ARG A 105 12.77 -2.84 -20.59
C ARG A 105 11.50 -2.29 -19.99
N LEU A 106 10.87 -3.07 -19.12
CA LEU A 106 9.85 -2.56 -18.21
C LEU A 106 10.49 -2.29 -16.85
N VAL A 107 10.34 -1.07 -16.36
CA VAL A 107 10.78 -0.69 -15.01
C VAL A 107 9.55 -0.50 -14.14
N ILE A 108 9.57 -1.16 -12.98
CA ILE A 108 8.55 -1.07 -11.94
C ILE A 108 9.25 -0.58 -10.68
N ASP A 109 9.00 0.67 -10.34
CA ASP A 109 9.44 1.24 -9.06
C ASP A 109 8.33 1.01 -8.03
N VAL A 110 8.67 0.38 -6.91
CA VAL A 110 7.75 0.09 -5.81
C VAL A 110 8.25 0.78 -4.55
N ASN A 111 7.39 1.61 -3.95
CA ASN A 111 7.75 2.42 -2.80
C ASN A 111 7.51 1.65 -1.49
N GLY A 112 8.36 1.88 -0.48
CA GLY A 112 8.18 1.29 0.85
C GLY A 112 8.54 -0.20 0.96
N VAL A 113 9.21 -0.74 -0.06
CA VAL A 113 9.73 -2.11 -0.10
C VAL A 113 11.26 -2.09 -0.02
N SER A 114 11.82 -2.60 1.08
CA SER A 114 13.27 -2.62 1.32
C SER A 114 13.93 -3.98 1.05
N SER A 115 13.15 -5.06 0.94
CA SER A 115 13.66 -6.42 0.76
C SER A 115 13.79 -6.80 -0.72
N SER A 116 14.93 -7.42 -1.06
CA SER A 116 15.16 -7.98 -2.39
C SER A 116 14.36 -9.25 -2.60
N VAL A 117 13.78 -9.41 -3.79
CA VAL A 117 12.94 -10.55 -4.14
C VAL A 117 13.80 -11.74 -4.56
N LYS A 118 13.49 -12.93 -4.06
CA LYS A 118 14.04 -14.19 -4.61
C LYS A 118 13.26 -14.55 -5.88
N SER A 119 13.82 -14.25 -7.05
CA SER A 119 13.23 -14.57 -8.36
C SER A 119 13.40 -16.03 -8.79
N THR A 120 13.62 -16.95 -7.86
CA THR A 120 14.11 -18.29 -8.16
C THR A 120 13.00 -19.14 -8.80
N GLY A 121 13.25 -19.66 -10.01
CA GLY A 121 12.42 -20.68 -10.64
C GLY A 121 11.30 -20.17 -11.56
N LEU A 122 11.29 -18.90 -11.94
CA LEU A 122 10.37 -18.40 -12.96
C LEU A 122 10.81 -18.88 -14.35
N ASP A 123 9.92 -19.56 -15.07
CA ASP A 123 10.13 -19.91 -16.47
C ASP A 123 9.61 -18.79 -17.37
N PHE A 124 10.54 -18.05 -17.97
CA PHE A 124 10.24 -17.00 -18.95
C PHE A 124 10.13 -17.53 -20.38
N SER A 125 10.24 -18.85 -20.58
CA SER A 125 10.09 -19.46 -21.89
C SER A 125 8.75 -19.10 -22.51
N LYS A 126 8.79 -18.75 -23.79
CA LYS A 126 7.64 -18.28 -24.57
C LYS A 126 7.08 -16.93 -24.13
N THR A 127 7.67 -16.22 -23.17
CA THR A 127 7.18 -14.90 -22.74
C THR A 127 7.94 -13.77 -23.42
N PRO A 128 7.42 -12.52 -23.45
CA PRO A 128 8.19 -11.38 -23.92
C PRO A 128 9.27 -10.95 -22.92
N ILE A 129 9.37 -11.60 -21.76
CA ILE A 129 10.38 -11.33 -20.74
C ILE A 129 11.60 -12.19 -21.02
N SER A 130 12.77 -11.58 -21.15
CA SER A 130 14.05 -12.27 -21.29
C SER A 130 14.79 -12.42 -19.95
N GLY A 131 14.49 -11.57 -18.98
CA GLY A 131 15.06 -11.65 -17.64
C GLY A 131 14.37 -10.74 -16.65
N LEU A 132 14.55 -11.03 -15.36
CA LEU A 132 14.06 -10.22 -14.26
C LEU A 132 15.23 -9.87 -13.34
N ARG A 133 15.34 -8.59 -13.01
CA ARG A 133 16.37 -8.04 -12.11
C ARG A 133 15.71 -7.22 -11.02
N THR A 134 16.32 -7.21 -9.85
CA THR A 134 15.91 -6.40 -8.71
C THR A 134 17.09 -5.54 -8.26
N ALA A 135 16.81 -4.29 -7.90
CA ALA A 135 17.80 -3.38 -7.34
C ALA A 135 17.13 -2.51 -6.27
N ALA A 136 17.83 -2.24 -5.18
CA ALA A 136 17.42 -1.20 -4.25
C ALA A 136 17.57 0.16 -4.95
N ARG A 137 16.51 0.98 -4.93
CA ARG A 137 16.54 2.34 -5.48
C ARG A 137 17.01 3.35 -4.43
N ASN A 138 16.66 3.09 -3.18
CA ASN A 138 17.15 3.76 -1.97
C ASN A 138 16.98 2.79 -0.78
N GLU A 139 17.04 3.27 0.47
CA GLU A 139 16.88 2.43 1.66
C GLU A 139 15.48 1.81 1.83
N ARG A 140 14.48 2.32 1.10
CA ARG A 140 13.06 1.99 1.29
C ARG A 140 12.31 1.60 0.03
N ASP A 141 12.90 1.72 -1.15
CA ASP A 141 12.23 1.51 -2.43
C ASP A 141 12.94 0.44 -3.26
N LEU A 142 12.15 -0.39 -3.91
CA LEU A 142 12.59 -1.46 -4.77
C LEU A 142 12.36 -1.10 -6.24
N ARG A 143 13.37 -1.30 -7.08
CA ARG A 143 13.25 -1.25 -8.52
C ARG A 143 13.32 -2.66 -9.09
N ILE A 144 12.26 -3.06 -9.77
CA ILE A 144 12.19 -4.30 -10.54
C ILE A 144 12.34 -3.92 -12.01
N VAL A 145 13.22 -4.61 -12.71
CA VAL A 145 13.48 -4.40 -14.14
C VAL A 145 13.24 -5.72 -14.87
N LEU A 146 12.32 -5.71 -15.82
CA LEU A 146 12.12 -6.80 -16.77
C LEU A 146 12.87 -6.43 -18.04
N ASP A 147 13.85 -7.26 -18.42
CA ASP A 147 14.41 -7.20 -19.76
C ASP A 147 13.38 -7.82 -20.72
N LEU A 148 13.11 -7.16 -21.85
CA LEU A 148 12.07 -7.57 -22.79
C LEU A 148 12.68 -7.96 -24.14
N SER A 149 12.11 -8.98 -24.78
CA SER A 149 12.47 -9.44 -26.12
C SER A 149 11.63 -8.80 -27.23
N SER A 150 10.50 -8.17 -26.87
CA SER A 150 9.59 -7.49 -27.79
C SER A 150 8.97 -6.25 -27.15
N VAL A 151 8.33 -5.41 -27.97
CA VAL A 151 7.58 -4.24 -27.48
C VAL A 151 6.29 -4.72 -26.81
N VAL A 152 6.05 -4.26 -25.59
CA VAL A 152 4.85 -4.58 -24.81
C VAL A 152 4.14 -3.32 -24.36
N LYS A 153 2.82 -3.39 -24.23
CA LYS A 153 1.98 -2.38 -23.57
C LYS A 153 1.68 -2.85 -22.15
N PRO A 154 2.32 -2.26 -21.11
CA PRO A 154 2.11 -2.69 -19.74
C PRO A 154 0.80 -2.13 -19.18
N ARG A 155 0.10 -2.94 -18.40
CA ARG A 155 -0.99 -2.52 -17.53
C ARG A 155 -0.67 -2.98 -16.12
N SER A 156 -0.87 -2.12 -15.13
CA SER A 156 -0.61 -2.49 -13.73
C SER A 156 -1.72 -2.03 -12.82
N PHE A 157 -1.98 -2.80 -11.76
CA PHE A 157 -2.98 -2.49 -10.75
C PHE A 157 -2.67 -3.24 -9.45
N LEU A 158 -3.22 -2.74 -8.35
CA LEU A 158 -3.10 -3.35 -7.03
C LEU A 158 -4.39 -4.11 -6.70
N LEU A 159 -4.24 -5.24 -6.03
CA LEU A 159 -5.33 -5.97 -5.40
C LEU A 159 -5.10 -5.94 -3.90
N GLY A 160 -6.08 -5.42 -3.16
CA GLY A 160 -6.06 -5.47 -1.70
C GLY A 160 -6.10 -6.91 -1.18
N SER A 161 -5.60 -7.10 0.03
CA SER A 161 -5.73 -8.37 0.75
C SER A 161 -7.19 -8.82 0.92
N ASN A 162 -7.38 -10.14 0.98
CA ASN A 162 -8.66 -10.80 1.26
C ASN A 162 -8.44 -12.02 2.18
N GLU A 163 -9.48 -12.83 2.42
CA GLU A 163 -9.38 -13.98 3.34
C GLU A 163 -8.33 -15.03 2.91
N GLN A 164 -7.96 -15.10 1.63
CA GLN A 164 -7.09 -16.13 1.07
C GLN A 164 -5.71 -15.62 0.64
N TYR A 165 -5.60 -14.35 0.26
CA TYR A 165 -4.39 -13.77 -0.31
C TYR A 165 -4.07 -12.41 0.32
N GLY A 166 -2.78 -12.12 0.48
CA GLY A 166 -2.28 -10.80 0.85
C GLY A 166 -2.45 -9.77 -0.26
N ASP A 167 -1.89 -8.59 -0.04
CA ASP A 167 -1.83 -7.53 -1.04
C ASP A 167 -1.00 -7.99 -2.24
N ARG A 168 -1.42 -7.60 -3.45
CA ARG A 168 -0.77 -8.04 -4.68
C ARG A 168 -0.60 -6.88 -5.65
N LEU A 169 0.58 -6.78 -6.23
CA LEU A 169 0.82 -5.95 -7.41
C LEU A 169 0.76 -6.84 -8.65
N VAL A 170 -0.18 -6.53 -9.55
CA VAL A 170 -0.37 -7.25 -10.81
C VAL A 170 0.13 -6.40 -11.96
N VAL A 171 0.91 -7.01 -12.86
CA VAL A 171 1.45 -6.39 -14.06
C VAL A 171 1.19 -7.29 -15.26
N ASP A 172 0.33 -6.81 -16.16
CA ASP A 172 0.00 -7.47 -17.41
C ASP A 172 0.83 -6.87 -18.55
N LEU A 173 1.47 -7.74 -19.32
CA LEU A 173 2.29 -7.41 -20.48
C LEU A 173 1.56 -7.88 -21.73
N TYR A 174 0.89 -6.94 -22.40
CA TYR A 174 0.27 -7.20 -23.70
C TYR A 174 1.32 -7.06 -24.79
N GLU A 175 1.49 -8.10 -25.59
CA GLU A 175 2.43 -8.08 -26.71
C GLU A 175 1.84 -7.23 -27.85
N GLY A 176 2.62 -6.25 -28.33
CA GLY A 176 2.39 -5.61 -29.61
C GLY A 176 2.05 -4.11 -29.60
N GLU A 177 2.47 -3.48 -30.69
CA GLU A 177 1.48 -2.83 -31.56
C GLU A 177 1.15 -3.79 -32.69
N GLN A 178 -0.02 -4.44 -32.65
CA GLN A 178 -0.61 -4.87 -33.92
C GLN A 178 -1.23 -3.64 -34.58
N SER A 179 -0.39 -2.85 -35.27
CA SER A 179 -0.88 -2.08 -36.42
C SER A 179 -1.11 -3.07 -37.56
N THR A 180 -2.12 -3.93 -37.42
CA THR A 180 -2.76 -4.53 -38.58
C THR A 180 -3.84 -3.56 -39.01
N THR A 181 -3.44 -2.55 -39.78
CA THR A 181 -4.37 -1.92 -40.72
C THR A 181 -4.78 -3.03 -41.68
N ARG A 182 -5.83 -3.79 -41.31
CA ARG A 182 -6.46 -4.71 -42.24
C ARG A 182 -7.00 -3.87 -43.37
N THR A 183 -6.32 -3.88 -44.50
CA THR A 183 -6.83 -3.31 -45.73
C THR A 183 -8.08 -4.09 -46.15
N VAL A 184 -9.08 -3.38 -46.68
CA VAL A 184 -10.33 -3.97 -47.18
C VAL A 184 -10.08 -5.13 -48.17
N ALA A 185 -8.93 -5.13 -48.84
CA ALA A 185 -8.46 -6.19 -49.73
C ALA A 185 -8.27 -7.57 -49.05
N ASP A 186 -7.85 -7.61 -47.77
CA ASP A 186 -7.69 -8.87 -47.03
C ASP A 186 -9.04 -9.49 -46.65
N VAL A 187 -10.08 -8.66 -46.52
CA VAL A 187 -11.44 -9.12 -46.19
C VAL A 187 -12.15 -9.70 -47.43
N VAL A 188 -11.86 -9.19 -48.63
CA VAL A 188 -12.52 -9.62 -49.87
C VAL A 188 -11.92 -10.92 -50.43
N SER A 189 -10.69 -11.27 -50.07
CA SER A 189 -9.99 -12.45 -50.62
C SER A 189 -10.44 -13.79 -50.00
N GLY A 190 -11.27 -13.78 -48.95
CA GLY A 190 -11.70 -14.99 -48.23
C GLY A 190 -13.10 -15.52 -48.56
N SER A 191 -13.89 -14.86 -49.43
CA SER A 191 -15.31 -15.20 -49.61
C SER A 191 -15.57 -16.31 -50.64
N GLY A 192 -14.86 -17.42 -50.51
CA GLY A 192 -14.96 -18.58 -51.39
C GLY A 192 -15.05 -19.88 -50.60
N GLN A 193 -16.25 -20.20 -50.12
CA GLN A 193 -16.71 -21.47 -49.55
C GLN A 193 -16.70 -21.62 -48.02
N LEU A 194 -17.86 -22.13 -47.55
CA LEU A 194 -18.30 -22.41 -46.19
C LEU A 194 -18.72 -21.17 -45.38
N ARG A 195 -20.00 -21.15 -45.00
CA ARG A 195 -20.54 -20.27 -43.97
C ARG A 195 -19.93 -20.68 -42.64
N ASP A 196 -19.25 -19.75 -41.97
CA ASP A 196 -18.71 -19.97 -40.64
C ASP A 196 -19.84 -20.31 -39.66
N VAL A 197 -19.75 -21.50 -39.06
CA VAL A 197 -20.54 -21.81 -37.86
C VAL A 197 -19.75 -21.23 -36.68
N ILE A 198 -20.22 -20.11 -36.15
CA ILE A 198 -19.65 -19.51 -34.95
C ILE A 198 -20.04 -20.39 -33.76
N ILE A 199 -19.09 -21.18 -33.27
CA ILE A 199 -19.23 -21.93 -32.03
C ILE A 199 -18.60 -21.07 -30.93
N ALA A 200 -19.45 -20.52 -30.05
CA ALA A 200 -18.99 -19.90 -28.82
C ALA A 200 -18.65 -21.01 -27.81
N ILE A 201 -17.37 -21.31 -27.65
CA ILE A 201 -16.90 -22.16 -26.55
C ILE A 201 -16.59 -21.24 -25.38
N ASP A 202 -17.51 -21.17 -24.43
CA ASP A 202 -17.27 -20.50 -23.15
C ASP A 202 -16.42 -21.43 -22.26
N ALA A 203 -15.11 -21.25 -22.31
CA ALA A 203 -14.23 -21.82 -21.31
C ALA A 203 -14.37 -20.92 -20.07
N GLY A 204 -15.11 -21.39 -19.05
CA GLY A 204 -15.30 -20.67 -17.80
C GLY A 204 -13.99 -20.22 -17.11
N HIS A 205 -14.12 -19.53 -15.97
CA HIS A 205 -13.06 -18.84 -15.22
C HIS A 205 -11.66 -19.49 -15.31
N GLY A 206 -10.77 -18.88 -16.09
CA GLY A 206 -9.36 -19.24 -16.16
C GLY A 206 -8.52 -18.46 -15.15
N GLY A 207 -7.76 -19.17 -14.30
CA GLY A 207 -6.80 -18.57 -13.36
C GLY A 207 -6.81 -19.21 -11.97
N ASP A 208 -6.44 -18.44 -10.95
CA ASP A 208 -6.51 -18.85 -9.54
C ASP A 208 -7.95 -19.00 -9.03
N ASP A 209 -8.93 -18.39 -9.72
CA ASP A 209 -10.34 -18.48 -9.40
C ASP A 209 -10.80 -19.95 -9.48
N PRO A 210 -11.20 -20.57 -8.36
CA PRO A 210 -11.68 -21.94 -8.37
C PRO A 210 -13.03 -22.13 -9.08
N GLY A 211 -13.68 -21.04 -9.52
CA GLY A 211 -15.07 -21.05 -9.94
C GLY A 211 -16.01 -21.12 -8.74
N ALA A 212 -17.28 -21.48 -8.96
CA ALA A 212 -18.24 -21.60 -7.88
C ALA A 212 -17.82 -22.72 -6.89
N ILE A 213 -17.87 -22.43 -5.58
CA ILE A 213 -17.58 -23.42 -4.54
C ILE A 213 -18.87 -24.18 -4.22
N GLY A 214 -18.90 -25.47 -4.56
CA GLY A 214 -20.03 -26.34 -4.26
C GLY A 214 -20.10 -26.75 -2.77
N PRO A 215 -21.25 -27.32 -2.32
CA PRO A 215 -21.36 -27.91 -1.00
C PRO A 215 -20.26 -28.96 -0.78
N GLY A 216 -19.50 -28.83 0.30
CA GLY A 216 -18.35 -29.70 0.60
C GLY A 216 -16.98 -29.17 0.15
N ARG A 217 -16.86 -27.89 -0.22
CA ARG A 217 -15.60 -27.24 -0.65
C ARG A 217 -14.98 -27.90 -1.89
N ILE A 218 -15.83 -28.42 -2.77
CA ILE A 218 -15.41 -28.97 -4.06
C ILE A 218 -15.27 -27.79 -5.01
N TYR A 219 -14.07 -27.62 -5.57
CA TYR A 219 -13.78 -26.58 -6.54
C TYR A 219 -14.17 -27.07 -7.94
N GLU A 220 -14.91 -26.26 -8.68
CA GLU A 220 -15.38 -26.56 -10.04
C GLU A 220 -14.23 -27.00 -10.95
N LYS A 221 -13.07 -26.35 -10.86
CA LYS A 221 -11.84 -26.69 -11.62
C LYS A 221 -11.29 -28.10 -11.41
N LYS A 222 -11.76 -28.86 -10.40
CA LYS A 222 -11.32 -30.24 -10.12
C LYS A 222 -12.32 -31.30 -10.57
N VAL A 223 -13.49 -30.91 -11.08
CA VAL A 223 -14.48 -31.85 -11.60
C VAL A 223 -14.06 -32.26 -13.00
N LYS A 224 -13.63 -33.52 -13.15
CA LYS A 224 -13.55 -34.18 -14.46
C LYS A 224 -14.87 -34.91 -14.66
N VAL A 225 -15.65 -34.51 -15.66
CA VAL A 225 -16.80 -35.27 -16.16
C VAL A 225 -16.31 -36.33 -17.13
#